data_AF-A0A9W4P8Q1-F1
#
_entry.id   AF-A0A9W4P8Q1-F1
#
_cell.length_a   1.000
_cell.length_b   1.000
_cell.length_c   1.000
_cell.angle_alpha   90.00
_cell.angle_beta   90.00
_cell.angle_gamma   90.00
#
_symmetry.space_group_name_H-M   'P 1'
#
loop_
_entity.id
_entity.type
_entity.pdbx_description
1 polymer ?
#
loop_
_entity_poly.entity_id
_entity_poly.type
_entity_poly.pdbx_seq_one_letter_code
_entity_poly.pdbx_strand_id
1 'polypeptide(L)'
;MFRNPREVAPDSISSEFSQILKPLPVISWGQLAIHHLGDHMFVIRDEHHQTAIQKLKDSGFPQAPPNRRAAPEIMESLLDPLAVLNKINKGYKRLDRYCTSFQFPPHLPFSED
;
A
#
# COMPACT_ATOMS: atom_id res chain seq x y z
N MET A 1 -12.63 -25.99 -6.27
CA MET A 1 -12.32 -24.79 -5.44
C MET A 1 -11.29 -25.23 -4.42
N PHE A 2 -10.03 -24.90 -4.61
CA PHE A 2 -9.00 -25.15 -3.61
C PHE A 2 -9.07 -24.06 -2.54
N ARG A 3 -9.01 -24.46 -1.28
CA ARG A 3 -8.99 -23.54 -0.15
C ARG A 3 -7.71 -23.82 0.62
N ASN A 4 -6.88 -22.80 0.77
CA ASN A 4 -5.73 -22.89 1.66
C ASN A 4 -6.22 -23.02 3.12
N PRO A 5 -5.42 -23.63 4.00
CA PRO A 5 -5.64 -23.56 5.44
C PRO A 5 -5.84 -22.10 5.88
N ARG A 6 -6.74 -21.86 6.83
CA ARG A 6 -6.91 -20.52 7.39
C ARG A 6 -5.64 -20.13 8.13
N GLU A 7 -5.05 -19.00 7.73
CA GLU A 7 -4.01 -18.37 8.52
C GLU A 7 -4.59 -17.93 9.87
N VAL A 8 -3.89 -18.30 10.94
CA VAL A 8 -4.26 -18.00 12.33
C VAL A 8 -3.38 -16.91 12.95
N ALA A 9 -2.32 -16.51 12.26
CA ALA A 9 -1.42 -15.45 12.65
C ALA A 9 -1.38 -14.38 11.54
N PRO A 10 -1.23 -13.09 11.90
CA PRO A 10 -1.00 -12.04 10.91
C PRO A 10 0.32 -12.29 10.17
N ASP A 11 0.36 -11.91 8.90
CA ASP A 11 1.59 -11.90 8.10
C ASP A 11 2.67 -11.02 8.76
N SER A 12 3.93 -11.25 8.40
CA SER A 12 5.09 -10.54 8.96
C SER A 12 4.96 -9.03 8.78
N ILE A 13 4.49 -8.59 7.62
CA ILE A 13 4.32 -7.18 7.27
C ILE A 13 3.23 -6.53 8.12
N SER A 14 2.05 -7.15 8.23
CA SER A 14 0.97 -6.67 9.10
C SER A 14 1.38 -6.63 10.56
N SER A 15 2.19 -7.61 11.00
CA SER A 15 2.73 -7.65 12.36
C SER A 15 3.66 -6.48 12.63
N GLU A 16 4.57 -6.18 11.70
CA GLU A 16 5.52 -5.09 11.82
C GLU A 16 4.84 -3.72 11.79
N PHE A 17 3.94 -3.50 10.83
CA PHE A 17 3.12 -2.29 10.76
C PHE A 17 2.36 -2.05 12.07
N SER A 18 1.77 -3.11 12.62
CA SER A 18 1.08 -3.04 13.90
C SER A 18 2.02 -2.65 15.04
N GLN A 19 3.27 -3.12 15.05
CA GLN A 19 4.25 -2.75 16.06
C GLN A 19 4.66 -1.27 15.96
N ILE A 20 4.96 -0.78 14.76
CA ILE A 20 5.32 0.62 14.51
C ILE A 20 4.20 1.57 14.94
N LEU A 21 2.96 1.20 14.59
CA LEU A 21 1.80 2.07 14.81
C LEU A 21 1.26 2.00 16.23
N LYS A 22 1.72 1.08 17.10
CA LYS A 22 1.29 1.05 18.52
C LYS A 22 1.44 2.42 19.20
N PRO A 23 0.45 2.85 20.01
CA PRO A 23 -0.78 2.15 20.39
C PRO A 23 -1.98 2.40 19.45
N LEU A 24 -1.76 2.96 18.26
CA LEU A 24 -2.85 3.32 17.34
C LEU A 24 -3.59 2.06 16.85
N PRO A 25 -4.93 2.09 16.80
CA PRO A 25 -5.70 1.00 16.22
C PRO A 25 -5.56 1.02 14.70
N VAL A 26 -5.17 -0.13 14.14
CA VAL A 26 -4.96 -0.33 12.69
C VAL A 26 -5.73 -1.57 12.26
N ILE A 27 -6.42 -1.47 11.12
CA ILE A 27 -7.13 -2.59 10.52
C ILE A 27 -6.45 -2.88 9.17
N SER A 28 -5.94 -4.10 9.01
CA SER A 28 -5.46 -4.56 7.69
C SER A 28 -6.67 -4.76 6.76
N TRP A 29 -6.61 -4.19 5.56
CA TRP A 29 -7.68 -4.26 4.57
C TRP A 29 -7.18 -4.99 3.33
N GLY A 30 -7.81 -6.12 3.00
CA GLY A 30 -7.60 -6.79 1.71
C GLY A 30 -6.51 -7.88 1.65
N GLN A 31 -6.27 -8.60 2.75
CA GLN A 31 -5.12 -9.50 2.92
C GLN A 31 -4.90 -10.60 1.86
N LEU A 32 -5.90 -11.09 1.12
CA LEU A 32 -5.66 -12.25 0.25
C LEU A 32 -5.47 -11.93 -1.24
N ALA A 33 -6.18 -10.95 -1.79
CA ALA A 33 -6.10 -10.65 -3.22
C ALA A 33 -5.06 -9.56 -3.55
N ILE A 34 -4.86 -8.61 -2.64
CA ILE A 34 -3.99 -7.44 -2.86
C ILE A 34 -2.53 -7.77 -2.48
N HIS A 35 -2.33 -8.68 -1.52
CA HIS A 35 -1.00 -9.20 -1.16
C HIS A 35 -0.26 -9.82 -2.35
N HIS A 36 -0.96 -10.62 -3.18
CA HIS A 36 -0.37 -11.19 -4.40
C HIS A 36 0.04 -10.14 -5.45
N LEU A 37 -0.38 -8.88 -5.27
CA LEU A 37 0.01 -7.75 -6.12
C LEU A 37 1.13 -6.90 -5.49
N GLY A 38 1.68 -7.30 -4.33
CA GLY A 38 2.75 -6.60 -3.64
C GLY A 38 2.30 -5.35 -2.87
N ASP A 39 1.00 -5.15 -2.72
CA ASP A 39 0.41 -3.99 -2.05
C ASP A 39 -0.20 -4.38 -0.69
N HIS A 40 0.00 -3.52 0.32
CA HIS A 40 -0.63 -3.66 1.64
C HIS A 40 -1.46 -2.41 1.95
N MET A 41 -2.74 -2.60 2.25
CA MET A 41 -3.63 -1.51 2.64
C MET A 41 -3.98 -1.61 4.12
N PHE A 42 -3.80 -0.49 4.82
CA PHE A 42 -4.17 -0.35 6.22
C PHE A 42 -5.17 0.78 6.38
N VAL A 43 -6.19 0.55 7.20
CA VAL A 43 -7.20 1.53 7.57
C VAL A 43 -6.93 2.00 8.99
N ILE A 44 -6.88 3.31 9.15
CA ILE A 44 -6.62 4.02 10.40
C ILE A 44 -7.75 5.02 10.60
N ARG A 45 -8.16 5.26 11.85
CA ARG A 45 -9.18 6.28 12.13
C ARG A 45 -8.64 7.67 11.76
N ASP A 46 -9.50 8.52 11.23
CA ASP A 46 -9.15 9.87 10.77
C ASP A 46 -8.40 10.69 11.84
N GLU A 47 -8.82 10.57 13.11
CA GLU A 47 -8.21 11.22 14.27
C GLU A 47 -6.73 10.83 14.49
N HIS A 48 -6.31 9.64 14.02
CA HIS A 48 -4.96 9.11 14.16
C HIS A 48 -4.14 9.19 12.87
N HIS A 49 -4.73 9.66 11.75
CA HIS A 49 -4.12 9.61 10.43
C HIS A 49 -2.78 10.36 10.38
N GLN A 50 -2.71 11.59 10.90
CA GLN A 50 -1.47 12.37 10.91
C GLN A 50 -0.40 11.75 11.81
N THR A 51 -0.77 11.23 12.97
CA THR A 51 0.15 10.55 13.89
C THR A 51 0.71 9.28 13.26
N ALA A 52 -0.12 8.52 12.54
CA ALA A 52 0.32 7.33 11.82
C ALA A 52 1.31 7.67 10.70
N ILE A 53 1.04 8.71 9.91
CA ILE A 53 1.96 9.20 8.88
C ILE A 53 3.32 9.54 9.49
N GLN A 54 3.33 10.27 10.60
CA GLN A 54 4.58 10.67 11.25
C GLN A 54 5.36 9.46 11.77
N LYS A 55 4.68 8.54 12.46
CA LYS A 55 5.31 7.29 12.95
C LYS A 55 5.94 6.47 11.83
N LEU A 56 5.28 6.36 10.68
CA LEU A 56 5.82 5.64 9.53
C LEU A 56 7.07 6.33 8.97
N LYS A 57 7.06 7.66 8.85
CA LYS A 57 8.24 8.44 8.45
C LYS A 57 9.40 8.26 9.43
N ASP A 58 9.13 8.36 10.72
CA ASP A 58 10.13 8.20 11.79
C ASP A 58 10.71 6.77 11.81
N SER A 59 9.92 5.79 11.37
CA SER A 59 10.33 4.39 11.23
C SER A 59 11.01 4.09 9.89
N GLY A 60 11.29 5.11 9.07
CA GLY A 60 12.05 4.99 7.84
C GLY A 60 11.24 4.57 6.62
N PHE A 61 9.90 4.66 6.65
CA PHE A 61 9.07 4.44 5.46
C PHE A 61 9.06 5.70 4.58
N PRO A 62 9.65 5.67 3.38
CA PRO A 62 9.59 6.81 2.48
C PRO A 62 8.17 6.97 1.93
N GLN A 63 7.62 8.17 2.10
CA GLN A 63 6.35 8.54 1.48
C GLN A 63 6.57 8.64 -0.04
N ALA A 64 5.72 7.97 -0.82
CA ALA A 64 5.82 7.95 -2.27
C ALA A 64 4.41 8.02 -2.88
N PRO A 65 4.24 8.64 -4.06
CA PRO A 65 2.97 8.57 -4.76
C PRO A 65 2.66 7.11 -5.14
N PRO A 66 1.38 6.72 -5.20
CA PRO A 66 0.98 5.38 -5.63
C PRO A 66 1.55 5.07 -7.01
N ASN A 67 2.09 3.87 -7.21
CA ASN A 67 2.48 3.44 -8.54
C ASN A 67 1.23 3.05 -9.32
N ARG A 68 0.87 3.86 -10.32
CA ARG A 68 -0.30 3.65 -11.18
C ARG A 68 0.07 3.31 -12.61
N ARG A 69 1.34 3.00 -12.87
CA ARG A 69 1.77 2.60 -14.21
C ARG A 69 1.17 1.23 -14.49
N ALA A 70 0.47 1.13 -15.63
CA ALA A 70 0.08 -0.17 -16.15
C ALA A 70 1.34 -0.95 -16.58
N ALA A 71 1.16 -2.24 -16.84
CA ALA A 71 2.24 -3.09 -17.33
C ALA A 71 2.88 -2.49 -18.60
N PRO A 72 4.21 -2.63 -18.79
CA PRO A 72 4.93 -1.98 -19.90
C PRO A 72 4.33 -2.26 -21.27
N GLU A 73 3.88 -3.49 -21.54
CA GLU A 73 3.27 -3.91 -22.79
C GLU A 73 1.98 -3.14 -23.11
N ILE A 74 1.20 -2.78 -22.07
CA ILE A 74 0.00 -1.95 -22.23
C ILE A 74 0.44 -0.53 -22.54
N MET A 75 1.43 -0.01 -21.83
CA MET A 75 1.91 1.36 -22.00
C MET A 75 2.51 1.59 -23.39
N GLU A 76 3.30 0.64 -23.89
CA GLU A 76 3.93 0.68 -25.21
C GLU A 76 2.91 0.61 -26.36
N SER A 77 1.74 0.01 -26.12
CA SER A 77 0.65 -0.05 -27.10
C SER A 77 -0.13 1.26 -27.26
N LEU A 78 0.08 2.25 -26.37
CA LEU A 78 -0.66 3.51 -26.37
C LEU A 78 -0.01 4.55 -27.27
N LEU A 79 -0.84 5.27 -28.03
CA LEU A 79 -0.42 6.41 -28.87
C LEU A 79 0.23 7.55 -28.05
N ASP A 80 -0.25 7.79 -26.84
CA ASP A 80 0.33 8.75 -25.90
C ASP A 80 0.20 8.22 -24.45
N PRO A 81 1.22 7.46 -23.98
CA PRO A 81 1.20 6.88 -22.65
C PRO A 81 1.17 7.96 -21.54
N LEU A 82 1.77 9.13 -21.79
CA LEU A 82 1.87 10.20 -20.81
C LEU A 82 0.52 10.90 -20.61
N ALA A 83 -0.22 11.17 -21.70
CA ALA A 83 -1.58 11.73 -21.60
C ALA A 83 -2.53 10.79 -20.86
N VAL A 84 -2.42 9.48 -21.09
CA VAL A 84 -3.23 8.47 -20.39
C VAL A 84 -2.90 8.46 -18.89
N LEU A 85 -1.61 8.45 -18.52
CA LEU A 85 -1.19 8.55 -17.11
C LEU A 85 -1.70 9.82 -16.45
N ASN A 86 -1.62 10.95 -17.13
CA ASN A 86 -2.12 12.23 -16.61
C ASN A 86 -3.63 12.20 -16.38
N LYS A 87 -4.39 11.57 -17.28
CA LYS A 87 -5.84 11.38 -17.13
C LYS A 87 -6.16 10.49 -15.93
N ILE A 88 -5.44 9.38 -15.78
CA ILE A 88 -5.57 8.48 -14.61
C ILE A 88 -5.29 9.26 -13.33
N ASN A 89 -4.12 9.91 -13.22
CA ASN A 89 -3.74 10.68 -12.04
C ASN A 89 -4.74 11.80 -11.72
N LYS A 90 -5.31 12.46 -12.73
CA LYS A 90 -6.36 13.47 -12.54
C LYS A 90 -7.63 12.86 -11.92
N GLY A 91 -8.00 11.64 -12.30
CA GLY A 91 -9.12 10.91 -11.72
C GLY A 91 -8.92 10.57 -10.24
N TYR A 92 -7.68 10.30 -9.83
CA TYR A 92 -7.33 9.94 -8.45
C TYR A 92 -7.02 11.13 -7.52
N LYS A 93 -6.95 12.37 -8.03
CA LYS A 93 -6.64 13.57 -7.22
C LYS A 93 -7.44 13.70 -5.93
N ARG A 94 -8.71 13.28 -5.93
CA ARG A 94 -9.55 13.31 -4.72
C ARG A 94 -9.11 12.23 -3.73
N LEU A 95 -8.86 11.01 -4.19
CA LEU A 95 -8.39 9.90 -3.35
C LEU A 95 -7.03 10.23 -2.71
N ASP A 96 -6.13 10.84 -3.47
CA ASP A 96 -4.80 11.26 -3.01
C ASP A 96 -4.81 12.30 -1.89
N ARG A 97 -5.96 12.93 -1.62
CA ARG A 97 -6.11 13.83 -0.45
C ARG A 97 -6.46 13.08 0.83
N TYR A 98 -7.04 11.89 0.72
CA TYR A 98 -7.52 11.09 1.85
C TYR A 98 -6.65 9.86 2.12
N CYS A 99 -5.78 9.50 1.17
CA CYS A 99 -4.87 8.37 1.31
C CYS A 99 -3.41 8.84 1.30
N THR A 100 -2.59 8.18 2.09
CA THR A 100 -1.13 8.37 2.08
C THR A 100 -0.46 7.06 1.74
N SER A 101 0.40 7.08 0.73
CA SER A 101 1.15 5.91 0.28
C SER A 101 2.61 6.00 0.71
N PHE A 102 3.14 4.84 1.05
CA PHE A 102 4.52 4.64 1.46
C PHE A 102 5.12 3.51 0.65
N GLN A 103 6.40 3.61 0.35
CA GLN A 103 7.16 2.48 -0.16
C GLN A 103 7.67 1.67 1.02
N PHE A 104 7.68 0.34 0.84
CA PHE A 104 8.36 -0.54 1.77
C PHE A 104 9.86 -0.25 1.72
N PRO A 105 10.50 -0.02 2.87
CA PRO A 105 11.92 0.15 2.88
C PRO A 105 12.61 -1.20 2.62
N PRO A 106 13.72 -1.21 1.87
CA PRO A 106 14.35 -2.44 1.37
C PRO A 106 14.94 -3.36 2.45
N HIS A 107 15.00 -2.90 3.71
CA HIS A 107 15.48 -3.68 4.84
C HIS A 107 14.37 -4.48 5.53
N LEU A 108 13.11 -4.28 5.15
CA LEU A 108 11.99 -5.08 5.64
C LEU A 108 11.77 -6.27 4.72
N PRO A 109 11.69 -7.50 5.26
CA PRO A 109 11.58 -8.68 4.43
C PRO A 109 10.24 -8.65 3.73
N PHE A 110 10.25 -8.40 2.42
CA PHE A 110 9.26 -9.03 1.56
C PHE A 110 9.46 -10.53 1.75
N SER A 111 8.45 -11.19 2.32
CA SER A 111 8.35 -12.64 2.25
C SER A 111 8.11 -12.97 0.77
N GLU A 112 9.19 -13.22 0.03
CA GLU A 112 9.13 -14.05 -1.17
C GLU A 112 9.11 -15.50 -0.71
N ASP A 113 7.91 -16.02 -0.46
CA ASP A 113 7.63 -17.46 -0.50
C ASP A 113 6.63 -17.75 -1.62
#